data_AF-A0A928WV41-F1
#
_entry.id   AF-A0A928WV41-F1
#
_cell.length_a   1.000
_cell.length_b   1.000
_cell.length_c   1.000
_cell.angle_alpha   90.00
_cell.angle_beta   90.00
_cell.angle_gamma   90.00
#
_symmetry.space_group_name_H-M   'P 1'
#
loop_
_entity.id
_entity.type
_entity.pdbx_description
1 polymer ?
#
loop_
_entity_poly.entity_id
_entity_poly.type
_entity_poly.pdbx_seq_one_letter_code
_entity_poly.pdbx_strand_id
1 'polypeptide(L)'
;MQSITVRSHVGADGILHLELPVAVTEQDLEVTVLYQPVQTDSQHQSSESLGYSPNFFEETAGAWQGEPLVRGEQGECDRRHWDSHDLPA
;
A
#
# COMPACT_ATOMS: atom_id res chain seq x y z
N MET A 1 7.29 -15.37 28.83
CA MET A 1 6.37 -15.35 27.66
C MET A 1 6.73 -14.16 26.80
N GLN A 2 7.14 -14.41 25.56
CA GLN A 2 7.42 -13.38 24.56
C GLN A 2 6.35 -13.50 23.47
N SER A 3 5.66 -12.40 23.13
CA SER A 3 4.65 -12.37 22.07
C SER A 3 5.24 -11.75 20.81
N ILE A 4 5.03 -12.41 19.67
CA ILE A 4 5.48 -11.94 18.36
C ILE A 4 4.25 -11.91 17.45
N THR A 5 4.00 -10.76 16.81
CA THR A 5 2.92 -10.60 15.84
C THR A 5 3.51 -10.60 14.43
N VAL A 6 3.20 -11.63 13.65
CA VAL A 6 3.67 -11.75 12.26
C VAL A 6 2.46 -11.67 11.32
N ARG A 7 2.53 -10.78 10.33
CA ARG A 7 1.54 -10.69 9.24
C ARG A 7 2.16 -11.32 7.99
N SER A 8 1.56 -12.41 7.52
CA SER A 8 2.02 -13.13 6.33
C SER A 8 0.82 -13.54 5.46
N HIS A 9 1.04 -13.68 4.16
CA HIS A 9 0.03 -14.10 3.19
C HIS A 9 0.10 -15.60 3.00
N VAL A 10 -1.06 -16.27 3.07
CA VAL A 10 -1.17 -17.70 2.77
C VAL A 10 -1.34 -17.88 1.27
N GLY A 11 -0.42 -18.63 0.66
CA GLY A 11 -0.44 -18.92 -0.77
C GLY A 11 -1.54 -19.89 -1.18
N ALA A 12 -1.58 -20.23 -2.47
CA ALA A 12 -2.54 -21.17 -3.03
C ALA A 12 -2.39 -22.61 -2.50
N ASP A 13 -1.28 -22.91 -1.83
CA ASP A 13 -1.00 -24.18 -1.15
C ASP A 13 -1.69 -24.30 0.22
N GLY A 14 -2.21 -23.20 0.76
CA GLY A 14 -2.87 -23.17 2.06
C GLY A 14 -1.92 -23.22 3.25
N ILE A 15 -0.61 -22.98 3.06
CA ILE A 15 0.41 -23.09 4.10
C ILE A 15 0.83 -21.69 4.60
N LEU A 16 0.77 -21.47 5.92
CA LEU A 16 1.30 -20.27 6.57
C LEU A 16 2.76 -20.49 6.98
N HIS A 17 3.69 -19.84 6.30
CA HIS A 17 5.11 -19.86 6.67
C HIS A 17 5.40 -18.81 7.77
N LEU A 18 5.96 -19.27 8.89
CA LEU A 18 6.31 -18.45 10.05
C LEU A 18 7.80 -18.63 10.38
N GLU A 19 8.61 -17.63 10.10
CA GLU A 19 10.03 -17.61 10.48
C GLU A 19 10.15 -16.98 11.87
N LEU A 20 10.40 -17.81 12.88
CA LEU A 20 10.57 -17.37 14.26
C LEU A 20 12.07 -17.30 14.59
N PRO A 21 12.66 -16.09 14.73
CA PRO A 21 14.04 -15.96 15.16
C PRO A 21 14.13 -16.30 16.66
N VAL A 22 14.40 -17.56 16.96
CA VAL A 22 14.68 -18.01 18.33
C VAL A 22 16.18 -17.90 18.56
N ALA A 23 16.60 -16.89 19.33
CA ALA A 23 18.00 -16.71 19.74
C ALA A 23 18.43 -17.73 20.84
N VAL A 24 17.78 -18.90 20.86
CA VAL A 24 17.90 -19.91 21.92
C VAL A 24 18.47 -21.18 21.28
N THR A 25 19.54 -21.69 21.86
CA THR A 25 20.22 -22.92 21.42
C THR A 25 20.13 -23.98 22.51
N GLU A 26 19.92 -25.23 22.13
CA GLU A 26 19.87 -26.42 23.00
C GLU A 26 18.81 -26.38 24.12
N GLN A 27 17.61 -25.89 23.80
CA GLN A 27 16.47 -25.92 24.72
C GLN A 27 15.19 -26.29 23.98
N ASP A 28 14.32 -27.06 24.65
CA ASP A 28 12.98 -27.36 24.16
C ASP A 28 12.08 -26.13 24.28
N LEU A 29 11.38 -25.81 23.20
CA LEU A 29 10.50 -24.65 23.11
C LEU A 29 9.06 -25.12 22.89
N GLU A 30 8.17 -24.77 23.82
CA GLU A 30 6.73 -24.94 23.63
C GLU A 30 6.17 -23.70 22.91
N VAL A 31 5.50 -23.92 21.77
CA VAL A 31 4.94 -22.85 20.93
C VAL A 31 3.43 -23.05 20.80
N THR A 32 2.66 -22.03 21.18
CA THR A 32 1.21 -21.98 20.96
C THR A 32 0.91 -20.94 19.89
N VAL A 33 0.23 -21.34 18.82
CA VAL A 33 -0.15 -20.46 17.70
C VAL A 33 -1.65 -20.24 17.71
N LEU A 34 -2.07 -18.99 17.85
CA LEU A 34 -3.44 -18.55 17.65
C LEU A 34 -3.51 -17.69 16.39
N TYR A 35 -4.34 -18.06 15.42
CA TYR A 35 -4.52 -17.30 14.19
C TYR A 35 -6.00 -16.94 13.99
N GLN A 36 -6.22 -15.80 13.33
CA GLN A 36 -7.53 -15.33 12.91
C GLN A 36 -7.43 -14.87 11.46
N PRO A 37 -8.37 -15.26 10.58
CA PRO A 37 -8.40 -14.75 9.22
C PRO A 37 -8.64 -13.23 9.26
N VAL A 38 -7.71 -12.46 8.71
CA VAL A 38 -7.88 -11.03 8.55
C VAL A 38 -8.57 -10.80 7.21
N GLN A 39 -9.83 -10.38 7.24
CA GLN A 39 -10.50 -9.81 6.08
C GLN A 39 -9.69 -8.57 5.70
N THR A 40 -8.88 -8.67 4.64
CA THR A 40 -8.32 -7.46 4.06
C THR A 40 -9.46 -6.83 3.29
N ASP A 41 -9.92 -5.65 3.73
CA ASP A 41 -10.75 -4.74 2.93
C ASP A 41 -9.98 -4.25 1.71
N SER A 42 -9.42 -5.16 0.92
CA SER A 42 -9.22 -4.99 -0.50
C SER A 42 -10.56 -5.26 -1.19
N GLN A 43 -11.65 -4.68 -0.66
CA GLN A 43 -12.70 -4.23 -1.54
C GLN A 43 -11.99 -3.26 -2.48
N HIS A 44 -11.76 -3.69 -3.72
CA HIS A 44 -11.69 -2.74 -4.82
C HIS A 44 -12.90 -1.84 -4.63
N GLN A 45 -12.68 -0.64 -4.07
CA GLN A 45 -13.74 0.31 -3.88
C GLN A 45 -14.34 0.51 -5.26
N SER A 46 -15.61 0.14 -5.43
CA SER A 46 -16.29 0.36 -6.70
C SER A 46 -16.19 1.83 -7.06
N SER A 47 -16.25 2.17 -8.35
CA SER A 47 -16.26 3.58 -8.78
C SER A 47 -17.30 4.40 -8.00
N GLU A 48 -18.44 3.77 -7.70
CA GLU A 48 -19.53 4.31 -6.89
C GLU A 48 -19.12 4.56 -5.43
N SER A 49 -18.37 3.65 -4.80
CA SER A 49 -17.84 3.85 -3.44
C SER A 49 -16.87 5.03 -3.35
N LEU A 50 -16.24 5.40 -4.46
CA LEU A 50 -15.33 6.55 -4.56
C LEU A 50 -16.05 7.83 -5.01
N GLY A 51 -17.38 7.79 -5.18
CA GLY A 51 -18.21 8.93 -5.60
C GLY A 51 -18.24 9.18 -7.11
N TYR A 52 -17.71 8.29 -7.93
CA TYR A 52 -17.83 8.35 -9.38
C TYR A 52 -19.14 7.72 -9.87
N SER A 53 -19.53 8.07 -11.10
CA SER A 53 -20.63 7.35 -11.76
C SER A 53 -20.27 5.87 -11.97
N PRO A 54 -21.28 4.99 -12.13
CA PRO A 54 -21.05 3.63 -12.59
C PRO A 54 -20.22 3.64 -13.88
N ASN A 55 -19.29 2.68 -14.02
CA ASN A 55 -18.42 2.50 -15.20
C ASN A 55 -17.58 3.72 -15.61
N PHE A 56 -17.39 4.71 -14.72
CA PHE A 56 -16.69 5.95 -15.05
C PHE A 56 -15.30 5.71 -15.63
N PHE A 57 -14.52 4.78 -15.06
CA PHE A 57 -13.15 4.52 -15.51
C PHE A 57 -13.11 3.75 -16.84
N GLU A 58 -14.06 2.85 -17.03
CA GLU A 58 -14.24 2.03 -18.23
C GLU A 58 -14.67 2.88 -19.42
N GLU A 59 -15.57 3.84 -19.20
CA GLU A 59 -16.10 4.71 -20.25
C GLU A 59 -15.26 5.97 -20.49
N THR A 60 -14.55 6.49 -19.48
CA THR A 60 -13.78 7.75 -19.64
C THR A 60 -12.39 7.51 -20.22
N ALA A 61 -11.76 6.38 -19.90
CA ALA A 61 -10.41 6.08 -20.36
C ALA A 61 -10.39 5.92 -21.90
N GLY A 62 -9.76 6.87 -22.59
CA GLY A 62 -9.65 6.84 -24.05
C GLY A 62 -10.89 7.32 -24.82
N ALA A 63 -11.92 7.83 -24.15
CA ALA A 63 -13.11 8.39 -24.81
C ALA A 63 -12.90 9.78 -25.44
N TRP A 64 -11.69 10.35 -25.35
CA TRP A 64 -11.40 11.64 -25.96
C TRP A 64 -11.40 11.53 -27.50
N GLN A 65 -12.38 12.18 -28.13
CA GLN A 65 -12.56 12.23 -29.59
C GLN A 65 -12.26 13.62 -30.19
N GLY A 66 -11.79 14.56 -29.37
CA GLY A 66 -11.49 15.93 -29.80
C GLY A 66 -10.11 16.05 -30.46
N GLU A 67 -9.60 17.28 -30.44
CA GLU A 67 -8.27 17.60 -30.95
C GLU A 67 -7.16 16.81 -30.24
N PRO A 68 -6.00 16.59 -30.88
CA PRO A 68 -4.86 15.95 -30.23
C PRO A 68 -4.53 16.61 -28.90
N LEU A 69 -4.37 15.80 -27.85
CA LEU A 69 -3.98 16.27 -26.53
C LEU A 69 -2.56 16.86 -26.61
N VAL A 70 -2.49 18.16 -26.78
CA VAL A 70 -1.23 18.92 -26.77
C VAL A 70 -0.99 19.47 -25.37
N ARG A 71 0.25 19.31 -24.89
CA ARG A 71 0.66 19.95 -23.65
C ARG A 71 0.75 21.47 -23.89
N GLY A 72 -0.04 22.25 -23.18
CA GLY A 72 0.05 23.71 -23.18
C GLY A 72 1.37 24.22 -22.57
N GLU A 73 1.64 25.52 -22.73
CA GLU A 73 2.81 26.18 -22.12
C GLU A 73 2.80 25.96 -20.59
N GLN A 74 3.82 25.29 -20.08
CA GLN A 74 4.05 25.18 -18.64
C GLN A 74 4.88 26.39 -18.26
N GLY A 75 4.24 27.40 -17.65
CA GLY A 75 4.90 28.64 -17.22
C GLY A 75 6.08 28.40 -16.26
N GLU A 76 6.67 29.48 -15.77
CA GLU A 76 7.83 29.38 -14.88
C GLU A 76 7.51 28.59 -13.60
N CYS A 77 8.36 27.62 -13.27
CA CYS A 77 8.24 26.90 -12.01
C CYS A 77 8.71 27.78 -10.85
N ASP A 78 8.08 27.59 -9.68
CA ASP A 78 8.47 28.30 -8.47
C ASP A 78 9.91 27.94 -8.06
N ARG A 79 10.72 28.97 -7.75
CA ARG A 79 12.08 28.79 -7.27
C ARG A 79 12.06 28.46 -5.79
N ARG A 80 12.17 27.17 -5.48
CA ARG A 80 12.40 26.71 -4.12
C ARG A 80 13.77 27.18 -3.61
N HIS A 81 13.78 28.08 -2.63
CA HIS A 81 14.97 28.40 -1.84
C HIS A 81 15.21 27.28 -0.82
N TRP A 82 16.21 26.43 -1.08
CA TRP A 82 16.54 25.30 -0.20
C TRP A 82 17.53 25.69 0.92
N ASP A 83 18.29 26.77 0.73
CA ASP A 83 19.37 27.21 1.62
C ASP A 83 18.99 28.43 2.48
N SER A 84 17.84 28.40 3.13
CA SER A 84 17.56 29.32 4.24
C SER A 84 18.24 28.78 5.51
N HIS A 85 19.57 28.85 5.57
CA HIS A 85 20.31 28.80 6.84
C HIS A 85 20.08 30.12 7.59
N ASP A 86 18.85 30.33 8.04
CA ASP A 86 18.53 31.31 9.09
C ASP A 86 18.53 30.56 10.43
N LEU A 87 19.73 30.28 10.94
CA LEU A 87 19.92 29.96 12.35
C LEU A 87 20.70 31.12 12.96
N PRO A 88 20.10 31.91 13.88
CA PRO A 88 20.85 32.95 14.58
C PRO A 88 21.91 32.32 15.50
N ALA A 89 23.08 32.94 15.51
CA ALA A 89 24.23 32.61 16.35
C ALA A 89 23.99 32.87 17.84
#